data_AF-A0A928QVG3-F1
#
_entry.id   AF-A0A928QVG3-F1
#
_cell.length_a   1.000
_cell.length_b   1.000
_cell.length_c   1.000
_cell.angle_alpha   90.00
_cell.angle_beta   90.00
_cell.angle_gamma   90.00
#
_symmetry.space_group_name_H-M   'P 1'
#
loop_
_entity.id
_entity.type
_entity.pdbx_description
1 polymer ?
#
loop_
_entity_poly.entity_id
_entity_poly.type
_entity_poly.pdbx_seq_one_letter_code
_entity_poly.pdbx_strand_id
1 'polypeptide(L)'
;MYLTRSEIKLMRIFWNNNRPLSSGDLITINTDGFERIAALHSIINSLLDKGAIREAGIHKAGKSMGRMFAAEYSLEEYLGELIDPVHDFIDYHLLFQKILEKTDFRKEESGCCDTEEKAFHVAE
;
A
#
# COMPACT_ATOMS: atom_id res chain seq x y z
N MET A 1 16.77 -4.27 0.58
CA MET A 1 16.54 -2.98 1.27
C MET A 1 15.71 -3.14 2.56
N TYR A 2 15.79 -2.24 3.57
CA TYR A 2 14.97 -2.35 4.80
C TYR A 2 14.02 -1.16 5.02
N LEU A 3 12.73 -1.46 5.17
CA LEU A 3 11.68 -0.49 5.49
C LEU A 3 11.29 -0.54 6.97
N THR A 4 11.10 0.64 7.58
CA THR A 4 10.56 0.80 8.93
C THR A 4 9.07 0.47 8.97
N ARG A 5 8.50 0.28 10.17
CA ARG A 5 7.07 -0.03 10.33
C ARG A 5 6.15 1.02 9.68
N SER A 6 6.49 2.30 9.81
CA SER A 6 5.71 3.41 9.23
C SER A 6 5.82 3.44 7.70
N GLU A 7 7.00 3.13 7.16
CA GLU A 7 7.22 2.99 5.72
C GLU A 7 6.47 1.80 5.14
N ILE A 8 6.51 0.63 5.81
CA ILE A 8 5.73 -0.54 5.42
C ILE A 8 4.23 -0.22 5.42
N LYS A 9 3.74 0.51 6.43
CA LYS A 9 2.32 0.93 6.48
C LYS A 9 1.94 1.77 5.26
N LEU A 10 2.81 2.67 4.82
CA LEU A 10 2.57 3.48 3.62
C LEU A 10 2.69 2.64 2.33
N MET A 11 3.69 1.75 2.24
CA MET A 11 3.86 0.85 1.10
C MET A 11 2.67 -0.11 0.94
N ARG A 12 2.05 -0.58 2.03
CA ARG A 12 0.81 -1.37 1.95
C ARG A 12 -0.32 -0.62 1.24
N ILE A 13 -0.40 0.70 1.39
CA ILE A 13 -1.38 1.50 0.65
C ILE A 13 -1.04 1.50 -0.83
N PHE A 14 0.22 1.70 -1.21
CA PHE A 14 0.64 1.63 -2.61
C PHE A 14 0.43 0.24 -3.22
N TRP A 15 0.80 -0.85 -2.53
CA TRP A 15 0.61 -2.21 -3.04
C TRP A 15 -0.86 -2.61 -3.17
N ASN A 16 -1.73 -2.13 -2.28
CA ASN A 16 -3.16 -2.40 -2.36
C ASN A 16 -3.87 -1.53 -3.42
N ASN A 17 -3.20 -0.51 -3.98
CA ASN A 17 -3.75 0.40 -4.97
C ASN A 17 -3.00 0.26 -6.29
N ASN A 18 -3.65 -0.30 -7.31
CA ASN A 18 -3.09 -0.43 -8.66
C ASN A 18 -3.04 0.89 -9.45
N ARG A 19 -2.97 2.05 -8.77
CA ARG A 19 -2.92 3.38 -9.38
C ARG A 19 -1.90 4.28 -8.67
N PRO A 20 -1.27 5.22 -9.37
CA PRO A 20 -0.51 6.28 -8.72
C PRO A 20 -1.38 7.09 -7.74
N LEU A 21 -0.81 7.43 -6.59
CA LEU A 21 -1.49 8.16 -5.53
C LEU A 21 -0.82 9.52 -5.28
N SER A 22 -1.62 10.56 -5.11
CA SER A 22 -1.13 11.86 -4.66
C SER A 22 -1.02 11.90 -3.13
N SER A 23 -0.28 12.87 -2.58
CA SER A 23 -0.30 13.12 -1.13
C SER A 23 -1.71 13.37 -0.58
N GLY A 24 -2.61 13.94 -1.39
CA GLY A 24 -4.02 14.12 -1.01
C GLY A 24 -4.76 12.78 -0.92
N ASP A 25 -4.61 11.91 -1.92
CA ASP A 25 -5.19 10.55 -1.89
C ASP A 25 -4.71 9.77 -0.66
N LEU A 26 -3.41 9.87 -0.33
CA LEU A 26 -2.83 9.19 0.82
C LEU A 26 -3.40 9.66 2.15
N ILE A 27 -3.74 10.95 2.27
CA ILE A 27 -4.41 11.49 3.47
C ILE A 27 -5.86 10.99 3.54
N THR A 28 -6.57 10.94 2.41
CA THR A 28 -7.96 10.48 2.36
C THR A 28 -8.11 8.98 2.60
N ILE A 29 -7.22 8.16 2.04
CA ILE A 29 -7.22 6.71 2.24
C ILE A 29 -6.80 6.34 3.67
N ASN A 30 -6.00 7.21 4.31
CA ASN A 30 -5.43 6.96 5.61
C ASN A 30 -6.00 7.90 6.68
N THR A 31 -7.32 7.83 6.90
CA THR A 31 -8.03 8.63 7.90
C THR A 31 -7.61 8.32 9.34
N ASP A 32 -7.15 7.09 9.62
CA ASP A 32 -6.96 6.60 11.00
C ASP A 32 -5.52 6.22 11.36
N GLY A 33 -4.56 6.31 10.43
CA GLY A 33 -3.28 5.60 10.58
C GLY A 33 -2.01 6.44 10.60
N PHE A 34 -2.02 7.71 10.19
CA PHE A 34 -0.90 8.62 10.40
C PHE A 34 -1.33 9.74 11.35
N GLU A 35 -0.86 9.66 12.59
CA GLU A 35 -1.24 10.59 13.67
C GLU A 35 -0.95 12.07 13.35
N ARG A 36 -0.07 12.36 12.36
CA ARG A 36 0.23 13.72 11.88
C ARG A 36 0.53 13.72 10.37
N ILE A 37 -0.10 14.62 9.63
CA ILE A 37 0.17 14.88 8.19
C ILE A 37 1.65 15.20 7.95
N ALA A 38 2.32 15.90 8.87
CA ALA A 38 3.76 16.18 8.79
C ALA A 38 4.63 14.91 8.74
N ALA A 39 4.18 13.80 9.34
CA ALA A 39 4.90 12.53 9.27
C ALA A 39 4.81 11.89 7.88
N LEU A 40 3.71 12.10 7.15
CA LEU A 40 3.51 11.53 5.82
C LEU A 40 4.56 12.02 4.82
N HIS A 41 4.80 13.35 4.77
CA HIS A 41 5.79 13.92 3.85
C HIS A 41 7.21 13.43 4.14
N SER A 42 7.57 13.26 5.41
CA SER A 42 8.87 12.70 5.80
C SER A 42 9.02 11.26 5.34
N ILE A 43 7.97 10.43 5.50
CA ILE A 43 7.99 9.04 5.06
C ILE A 43 8.06 8.97 3.53
N ILE A 44 7.31 9.80 2.80
CA ILE A 44 7.38 9.86 1.33
C ILE A 44 8.80 10.18 0.87
N ASN A 45 9.46 11.17 1.46
CA ASN A 45 10.84 11.51 1.10
C ASN A 45 11.80 10.36 1.42
N SER A 46 11.68 9.73 2.60
CA SER A 46 12.48 8.56 2.96
C SER A 46 12.29 7.39 1.98
N LEU A 47 11.05 7.15 1.52
CA LEU A 47 10.75 6.12 0.53
C LEU A 47 11.32 6.47 -0.85
N LEU A 48 11.28 7.74 -1.27
CA LEU A 48 11.90 8.21 -2.51
C LEU A 48 13.43 8.02 -2.47
N ASP A 49 14.07 8.42 -1.37
CA ASP A 49 15.52 8.29 -1.17
C ASP A 49 15.97 6.83 -1.20
N LYS A 50 15.11 5.93 -0.70
CA LYS A 50 15.30 4.48 -0.73
C LYS A 50 14.98 3.86 -2.10
N GLY A 51 14.33 4.57 -3.01
CA GLY A 51 13.84 4.00 -4.28
C GLY A 51 12.67 3.03 -4.09
N ALA A 52 11.96 3.10 -2.96
CA ALA A 52 10.78 2.28 -2.69
C ALA A 52 9.55 2.72 -3.51
N ILE A 53 9.49 4.02 -3.79
CA ILE A 53 8.48 4.65 -4.63
C ILE A 53 9.16 5.56 -5.64
N ARG A 54 8.46 5.82 -6.75
CA ARG A 54 8.88 6.77 -7.77
C ARG A 54 7.80 7.79 -8.07
N GLU A 55 8.21 8.91 -8.66
CA GLU A 55 7.28 9.86 -9.24
C GLU A 55 6.66 9.29 -10.52
N ALA A 56 5.34 9.16 -10.52
CA ALA A 56 4.56 8.61 -11.63
C ALA A 56 3.90 9.71 -12.48
N GLY A 57 4.23 10.97 -12.22
CA GLY A 57 3.74 12.14 -12.96
C GLY A 57 3.05 13.15 -12.06
N ILE A 58 2.32 14.07 -12.70
CA ILE A 58 1.61 15.15 -12.02
C ILE A 58 0.14 15.09 -12.43
N HIS A 59 -0.76 15.02 -11.46
CA HIS A 59 -2.21 15.04 -11.71
C HIS A 59 -2.82 16.37 -11.28
N LYS A 60 -3.75 16.87 -12.11
CA LYS A 60 -4.54 18.06 -11.78
C LYS A 60 -5.83 17.62 -11.12
N ALA A 61 -5.88 17.72 -9.80
CA ALA A 61 -7.12 17.54 -9.03
C ALA A 61 -7.73 18.93 -8.79
N GLY A 62 -8.63 19.34 -9.68
CA GLY A 62 -9.32 20.64 -9.59
C GLY A 62 -8.37 21.84 -9.66
N LYS A 63 -8.24 22.59 -8.55
CA LYS A 63 -7.40 23.80 -8.45
C LYS A 63 -5.97 23.51 -7.97
N SER A 64 -5.68 22.25 -7.63
CA SER A 64 -4.41 21.79 -7.05
C SER A 64 -3.71 20.82 -8.01
N MET A 65 -2.43 21.07 -8.26
CA MET A 65 -1.57 20.21 -9.07
C MET A 65 -0.59 19.52 -8.13
N GLY A 66 -0.65 18.19 -8.04
CA GLY A 66 0.10 17.41 -7.06
C GLY A 66 0.95 16.31 -7.69
N ARG A 67 2.13 16.05 -7.11
CA ARG A 67 2.98 14.90 -7.47
C ARG A 67 2.22 13.61 -7.19
N MET A 68 2.27 12.69 -8.14
CA MET A 68 1.79 11.32 -7.98
C MET A 68 2.96 10.38 -7.76
N PHE A 69 2.75 9.43 -6.87
CA PHE A 69 3.73 8.43 -6.51
C PHE A 69 3.18 7.04 -6.80
N ALA A 70 4.06 6.13 -7.22
CA ALA A 70 3.75 4.72 -7.39
C ALA A 70 4.84 3.88 -6.73
N ALA A 71 4.48 2.67 -6.28
CA ALA A 71 5.48 1.70 -5.82
C ALA A 71 6.42 1.34 -6.98
N GLU A 72 7.71 1.24 -6.68
CA GLU A 72 8.70 0.81 -7.67
C GLU A 72 8.68 -0.70 -7.88
N TYR A 73 8.40 -1.45 -6.81
CA TYR A 73 8.38 -2.91 -6.77
C TYR A 73 7.14 -3.42 -6.03
N SER A 74 6.77 -4.67 -6.28
CA SER A 74 5.66 -5.37 -5.63
C SER A 74 6.02 -5.85 -4.22
N LEU A 75 5.01 -6.27 -3.44
CA LEU A 75 5.26 -6.85 -2.11
C LEU A 75 6.11 -8.13 -2.22
N GLU A 76 5.86 -8.93 -3.25
CA GLU A 76 6.57 -10.18 -3.52
C GLU A 76 8.05 -9.92 -3.83
N GLU A 77 8.34 -8.92 -4.67
CA GLU A 77 9.71 -8.50 -4.99
C GLU A 77 10.44 -8.02 -3.72
N TYR A 78 9.79 -7.22 -2.89
CA TYR A 78 10.36 -6.77 -1.60
C TYR A 78 10.66 -7.92 -0.65
N LEU A 79 9.73 -8.87 -0.51
CA LEU A 79 9.92 -10.05 0.33
C LEU A 79 11.01 -10.96 -0.24
N GLY A 80 11.09 -11.07 -1.57
CA GLY A 80 12.17 -11.75 -2.27
C GLY A 80 13.53 -11.19 -1.85
N GLU A 81 13.74 -9.87 -1.97
CA GLU A 81 14.99 -9.24 -1.52
C GLU A 81 15.31 -9.44 -0.04
N LEU A 82 14.28 -9.53 0.80
CA LEU A 82 14.46 -9.70 2.25
C LEU A 82 14.86 -11.14 2.61
N ILE A 83 14.32 -12.12 1.88
CA ILE A 83 14.52 -13.54 2.13
C ILE A 83 15.77 -14.06 1.42
N ASP A 84 16.13 -13.49 0.26
CA ASP A 84 17.27 -13.92 -0.56
C ASP A 84 18.57 -14.17 0.22
N PRO A 85 19.02 -13.28 1.15
CA PRO A 85 20.27 -13.48 1.88
C PRO A 85 20.26 -14.66 2.85
N VAL A 86 19.08 -15.14 3.23
CA VAL A 86 18.87 -16.20 4.22
C VAL A 86 18.16 -17.42 3.63
N HIS A 87 17.88 -17.40 2.32
CA HIS A 87 17.09 -18.40 1.61
C HIS A 87 17.56 -19.83 1.89
N ASP A 88 18.88 -20.06 1.79
CA ASP A 88 19.50 -21.37 1.96
C ASP A 88 19.40 -21.93 3.38
N PHE A 89 19.15 -21.06 4.38
CA PHE A 89 19.08 -21.42 5.79
C PHE A 89 17.64 -21.48 6.30
N ILE A 90 16.66 -21.12 5.47
CA ILE A 90 15.25 -21.11 5.86
C ILE A 90 14.63 -22.47 5.58
N ASP A 91 14.21 -23.14 6.65
CA ASP A 91 13.19 -24.16 6.56
C ASP A 91 11.83 -23.47 6.37
N TYR A 92 11.36 -23.43 5.12
CA TYR A 92 10.07 -22.84 4.77
C TYR A 92 8.90 -23.50 5.49
N HIS A 93 8.96 -24.80 5.74
CA HIS A 93 7.89 -25.51 6.45
C HIS A 93 7.75 -24.98 7.88
N LEU A 94 8.87 -24.87 8.60
CA LEU A 94 8.89 -24.33 9.97
C LEU A 94 8.51 -22.85 10.00
N LEU A 95 8.97 -22.06 9.03
CA LEU A 95 8.60 -20.65 8.90
C LEU A 95 7.08 -20.50 8.73
N PHE A 96 6.47 -21.25 7.80
CA PHE A 96 5.02 -21.22 7.59
C PHE A 96 4.25 -21.64 8.83
N GLN A 97 4.67 -22.70 9.54
CA GLN A 97 4.05 -23.07 10.81
C GLN A 97 4.08 -21.92 11.83
N LYS A 98 5.22 -21.25 11.98
CA LYS A 98 5.37 -20.12 12.92
C LYS A 98 4.54 -18.90 12.54
N ILE A 99 4.32 -18.67 11.24
CA ILE A 99 3.43 -17.60 10.76
C ILE A 99 1.97 -17.95 11.07
N LEU A 100 1.56 -19.20 10.82
CA LEU A 100 0.20 -19.66 11.07
C LEU A 100 -0.16 -19.60 12.56
N GLU A 101 0.77 -19.98 13.45
CA GLU A 101 0.59 -19.88 14.91
C GLU A 101 0.30 -18.45 15.39
N LYS A 102 0.84 -17.44 14.69
CA LYS A 102 0.69 -16.02 15.05
C LYS A 102 -0.54 -15.37 14.42
N THR A 103 -1.16 -16.02 13.44
CA THR A 103 -2.25 -15.44 12.65
C THR A 103 -3.57 -16.01 13.13
N ASP A 104 -4.42 -15.18 13.76
CA ASP A 104 -5.81 -15.59 14.04
C ASP A 104 -6.64 -15.42 12.77
N PHE A 105 -6.95 -16.52 12.08
CA PHE A 105 -7.75 -16.51 10.85
C PHE A 105 -9.23 -16.18 11.10
N ARG A 106 -9.65 -15.99 12.34
CA ARG A 106 -11.05 -15.66 12.67
C ARG A 106 -11.31 -14.16 12.55
N LYS A 107 -11.64 -13.74 11.33
CA LYS A 107 -12.62 -12.69 10.92
C LYS A 107 -12.06 -11.72 9.89
N GLU A 108 -12.50 -11.89 8.64
CA GLU A 108 -13.01 -10.79 7.80
C GLU A 108 -13.80 -11.41 6.63
N GLU A 109 -15.02 -11.86 6.94
CA GLU A 109 -16.07 -11.95 5.92
C GLU A 109 -17.01 -10.75 6.10
N SER A 110 -17.43 -10.22 4.95
CA SER A 110 -18.51 -9.28 4.68
C SER A 110 -18.20 -7.78 4.83
N GLY A 111 -18.26 -7.07 3.69
CA GLY A 111 -18.38 -5.63 3.72
C GLY A 111 -18.16 -4.79 2.46
N CYS A 112 -17.86 -5.30 1.25
CA CYS A 112 -17.90 -4.44 0.05
C CYS A 112 -17.97 -5.21 -1.27
N CYS A 113 -19.17 -5.60 -1.66
CA CYS A 113 -19.60 -5.59 -3.05
C CYS A 113 -21.13 -5.68 -3.01
N ASP A 114 -21.79 -4.56 -3.27
CA ASP A 114 -22.89 -4.58 -4.23
C ASP A 114 -22.81 -3.28 -5.03
N THR A 115 -22.46 -3.51 -6.28
CA THR A 115 -22.33 -2.62 -7.41
C THR A 115 -23.62 -1.83 -7.69
N GLU A 116 -23.41 -0.63 -8.21
CA GLU A 116 -24.37 0.17 -8.97
C GLU A 116 -25.21 -0.72 -9.91
N GLU A 117 -26.53 -0.77 -9.70
CA GLU A 117 -27.47 -1.21 -10.72
C GLU A 117 -28.60 -0.19 -10.90
N LYS A 118 -28.71 0.28 -12.15
CA LYS A 118 -29.92 0.75 -12.84
C LYS A 118 -30.36 2.22 -12.65
N ALA A 119 -29.62 3.09 -13.33
CA ALA A 119 -30.23 4.14 -14.14
C ALA A 119 -30.70 3.54 -15.49
N PHE A 120 -31.97 3.12 -15.60
CA PHE A 120 -32.72 3.10 -16.87
C PHE A 120 -34.21 2.80 -16.59
N HIS A 121 -35.04 3.83 -16.46
CA HIS A 121 -36.41 3.73 -16.93
C HIS A 121 -36.72 4.97 -17.75
N VAL A 122 -36.68 4.73 -19.06
CA VAL A 122 -37.18 5.60 -20.12
C VAL A 122 -38.71 5.67 -20.02
N ALA A 123 -39.19 6.85 -20.40
CA ALA A 123 -40.58 7.26 -20.53
C ALA A 123 -41.45 6.28 -21.34
N GLU A 124 -42.69 6.13 -20.87
CA GLU A 124 -43.88 6.11 -21.72
C GLU A 124 -45.03 6.79 -20.97
#